data_AF-A0A356SEE5-F1
#
_entry.id   AF-A0A356SEE5-F1
#
_cell.length_a   1.000
_cell.length_b   1.000
_cell.length_c   1.000
_cell.angle_alpha   90.00
_cell.angle_beta   90.00
_cell.angle_gamma   90.00
#
_symmetry.space_group_name_H-M   'P 1'
#
loop_
_entity.id
_entity.type
_entity.pdbx_description
1 polymer ?
#
loop_
_entity_poly.entity_id
_entity_poly.type
_entity_poly.pdbx_seq_one_letter_code
_entity_poly.pdbx_strand_id
1 'polypeptide(L)' 'LIEAYLQTQEPWDKAGAYAIQGLAASFVKRIEGSYTAVVGLPLSETRDMLEIAGIETGVSGSHV' A
#
# COMPACT_ATOMS: atom_id res chain seq x y z
N LEU A 1 -1.86 -20.94 -12.24
CA LEU A 1 -2.14 -19.71 -11.45
C LEU A 1 -1.23 -18.56 -11.86
N ILE A 2 0.10 -18.73 -11.85
CA ILE A 2 1.03 -17.67 -12.31
C ILE A 2 0.77 -17.28 -13.78
N GLU A 3 0.66 -18.25 -14.70
CA GLU A 3 0.36 -17.96 -16.11
C GLU A 3 -0.91 -17.14 -16.28
N ALA A 4 -1.99 -17.50 -15.58
CA ALA A 4 -3.26 -16.77 -15.60
C ALA A 4 -3.11 -15.33 -15.07
N TYR A 5 -2.29 -15.14 -14.03
CA TYR A 5 -1.98 -13.81 -13.50
C TYR A 5 -1.16 -12.96 -14.49
N LEU A 6 -0.20 -13.56 -15.20
CA LEU A 6 0.59 -12.89 -16.24
C LEU A 6 -0.25 -12.49 -17.46
N GLN A 7 -1.40 -13.13 -17.70
CA GLN A 7 -2.35 -12.68 -18.73
C GLN A 7 -3.14 -11.42 -18.34
N THR A 8 -3.04 -10.97 -17.09
CA THR A 8 -3.68 -9.72 -16.64
C THR A 8 -2.79 -8.52 -16.92
N GLN A 9 -3.33 -7.31 -16.70
CA GLN A 9 -2.54 -6.08 -16.83
C GLN A 9 -1.78 -5.71 -15.55
N GLU A 10 -2.10 -6.32 -14.41
CA GLU A 10 -1.56 -5.95 -13.09
C GLU A 10 -0.04 -6.07 -12.92
N PRO A 11 0.67 -7.08 -13.46
CA PRO A 11 2.10 -7.24 -13.16
C PRO A 11 3.01 -6.25 -13.90
N TRP A 12 2.55 -5.66 -15.00
CA TRP A 12 3.45 -4.98 -15.95
C TRP A 12 3.88 -3.58 -15.52
N ASP A 13 3.13 -2.93 -14.63
CA ASP A 13 3.42 -1.60 -14.10
C ASP A 13 3.88 -1.62 -12.62
N LYS A 14 4.26 -2.80 -12.10
CA LYS A 14 4.57 -2.99 -10.68
C LYS A 14 5.99 -3.49 -10.46
N ALA A 15 6.68 -2.86 -9.50
CA ALA A 15 7.95 -3.38 -9.02
C ALA A 15 7.74 -4.80 -8.46
N GLY A 16 8.57 -5.76 -8.90
CA GLY A 16 8.41 -7.17 -8.52
C GLY A 16 7.22 -7.88 -9.15
N ALA A 17 6.56 -7.26 -10.14
CA ALA A 17 5.45 -7.81 -10.92
C ALA A 17 4.25 -8.25 -10.07
N TYR A 18 3.96 -7.57 -8.95
CA TYR A 18 2.78 -7.85 -8.14
C TYR A 18 2.22 -6.59 -7.45
N ALA A 19 0.91 -6.55 -7.22
CA ALA A 19 0.27 -5.51 -6.40
C ALA A 19 -0.50 -6.15 -5.24
N ILE A 20 -0.15 -5.79 -4.00
CA ILE A 20 -0.79 -6.37 -2.82
C ILE A 20 -2.25 -5.92 -2.62
N GLN A 21 -2.64 -4.78 -3.20
CA GLN A 21 -4.04 -4.34 -3.25
C GLN A 21 -4.85 -4.99 -4.40
N GLY A 22 -4.22 -5.86 -5.20
CA GLY A 22 -4.80 -6.43 -6.42
C GLY A 22 -4.96 -7.95 -6.37
N LEU A 23 -5.03 -8.56 -7.55
CA LEU A 23 -5.18 -10.00 -7.75
C LEU A 23 -4.04 -10.79 -7.10
N ALA A 24 -2.83 -10.23 -7.07
CA ALA A 24 -1.69 -10.87 -6.42
C ALA A 24 -1.79 -10.98 -4.90
N ALA A 25 -2.76 -10.31 -4.25
CA ALA A 25 -3.03 -10.50 -2.81
C ALA A 25 -3.23 -11.99 -2.46
N SER A 26 -3.82 -12.76 -3.39
CA SER A 26 -4.01 -14.20 -3.25
C SER A 26 -2.72 -15.02 -3.09
N PHE A 27 -1.57 -14.47 -3.50
CA PHE A 27 -0.26 -15.10 -3.37
C PHE A 27 0.49 -14.69 -2.08
N VAL A 28 0.06 -13.62 -1.40
CA VAL A 28 0.74 -13.09 -0.22
C VAL A 28 0.31 -13.84 1.03
N LYS A 29 1.22 -14.65 1.59
CA LYS A 29 0.94 -15.44 2.81
C LYS A 29 1.05 -14.64 4.10
N ARG A 30 1.96 -13.66 4.13
CA ARG A 30 2.27 -12.85 5.32
C ARG A 30 2.97 -11.57 4.87
N ILE A 31 2.74 -10.50 5.61
CA ILE A 31 3.50 -9.26 5.57
C ILE A 31 4.19 -9.12 6.94
N GLU A 32 5.43 -8.69 6.93
CA GLU A 32 6.13 -8.24 8.13
C GLU A 32 6.50 -6.77 7.95
N GLY A 33 5.99 -5.90 8.82
CA GLY A 33 6.11 -4.45 8.69
C GLY A 33 4.81 -3.78 8.24
N SER A 34 4.93 -2.63 7.56
CA SER A 34 3.81 -1.75 7.22
C SER A 34 3.21 -2.08 5.85
N TYR A 35 1.92 -2.42 5.82
CA TYR A 35 1.17 -2.62 4.57
C TYR A 35 1.17 -1.35 3.70
N THR A 36 0.98 -0.17 4.31
CA THR A 36 0.91 1.09 3.57
C THR A 36 2.25 1.45 2.95
N ALA A 37 3.35 1.08 3.61
CA ALA A 37 4.70 1.16 3.02
C ALA A 37 4.84 0.27 1.77
N VAL A 38 4.30 -0.96 1.80
CA VAL A 38 4.29 -1.86 0.63
C VAL A 38 3.46 -1.28 -0.51
N VAL A 39 2.32 -0.64 -0.21
CA VAL A 39 1.51 0.07 -1.21
C VAL A 39 2.26 1.27 -1.80
N GLY A 40 3.14 1.91 -1.02
CA GLY A 40 4.06 2.94 -1.51
C GLY A 40 4.31 4.12 -0.57
N LEU A 41 3.59 4.22 0.57
CA LEU A 41 3.79 5.29 1.55
C LEU A 41 3.52 4.80 2.98
N PRO A 42 4.52 4.79 3.88
CA PRO A 42 4.35 4.37 5.27
C PRO A 42 3.51 5.39 6.05
N LEU A 43 2.19 5.24 6.06
CA LEU A 43 1.28 6.30 6.54
C LEU A 43 1.47 6.68 8.01
N SER A 44 1.79 5.73 8.89
CA SER A 44 2.00 6.01 10.32
C SER A 44 3.23 6.89 10.51
N GLU A 45 4.35 6.46 9.93
CA GLU A 45 5.62 7.15 9.99
C GLU A 45 5.56 8.49 9.25
N THR A 46 4.84 8.54 8.12
CA THR A 46 4.60 9.79 7.38
C THR A 46 3.80 10.77 8.23
N ARG A 47 2.77 10.31 8.94
CA ARG A 47 2.00 11.14 9.86
C ARG A 47 2.89 11.71 10.96
N ASP A 48 3.70 10.87 11.61
CA ASP A 48 4.61 11.31 12.66
C ASP A 48 5.59 12.37 12.14
N MET A 49 6.13 12.17 10.93
CA MET A 49 7.02 13.14 10.28
C MET A 49 6.34 14.47 9.94
N LEU A 50 5.07 14.43 9.50
CA LEU A 50 4.28 15.63 9.24
C LEU A 50 4.01 16.41 10.53
N GLU A 51 3.65 15.73 11.62
CA GLU A 51 3.45 16.36 12.93
C GLU A 51 4.74 17.01 13.45
N ILE A 52 5.90 16.34 13.30
CA ILE A 52 7.22 16.91 13.63
C ILE A 52 7.53 18.15 12.78
N ALA A 53 7.13 18.15 11.51
CA ALA A 53 7.28 19.29 10.61
C ALA A 53 6.27 20.43 10.91
N GLY A 54 5.39 20.27 11.90
CA GLY A 54 4.37 21.25 12.27
C GLY A 54 3.14 21.26 11.34
N ILE A 55 2.94 20.19 10.57
CA ILE A 55 1.78 20.03 9.69
C ILE A 55 0.69 19.26 10.45
N GLU A 56 -0.50 19.85 10.53
CA GLU A 56 -1.65 19.22 11.20
C GLU A 56 -2.16 18.01 10.40
N THR A 57 -2.24 16.86 11.06
CA THR A 57 -2.71 15.58 10.46
C THR A 57 -4.03 15.11 11.05
N GLY A 58 -4.65 15.92 11.90
CA GLY A 58 -5.95 15.66 12.50
C GLY A 58 -7.02 15.52 11.43
N VAL A 59 -7.75 14.41 11.45
CA VAL A 59 -8.96 14.27 10.63
C VAL A 59 -10.06 15.07 11.31
N SER A 60 -10.22 16.33 10.93
CA SER A 60 -11.37 17.16 11.28
C SER A 60 -12.63 16.54 10.68
N GLY A 61 -13.23 15.58 11.39
CA GLY A 61 -14.42 14.90 10.96
C GLY A 61 -15.64 15.83 10.98
N SER A 62 -15.98 16.42 9.83
CA SER A 62 -17.32 16.94 9.56
C SER A 62 -18.02 16.06 8.51
N HIS A 63 -18.06 14.75 8.73
CA HIS A 63 -18.92 13.83 7.97
C HIS A 63 -19.45 12.75 8.93
N VAL A 64 -20.43 13.14 9.74
CA VAL A 64 -21.59 12.33 10.11
C VAL A 64 -22.83 13.18 9.84
#